data_AF-A0A519BRG6-F1
#
_entry.id   AF-A0A519BRG6-F1
#
_cell.length_a   1.000
_cell.length_b   1.000
_cell.length_c   1.000
_cell.angle_alpha   90.00
_cell.angle_beta   90.00
_cell.angle_gamma   90.00
#
_symmetry.space_group_name_H-M   'P 1'
#
loop_
_entity.id
_entity.type
_entity.pdbx_description
1 polymer ?
#
loop_
_entity_poly.entity_id
_entity_poly.type
_entity_poly.pdbx_seq_one_letter_code
_entity_poly.pdbx_strand_id
1 'polypeptide(L)'
;MNQKEANRIKELMDYFRKNLEKGYSVESLKWALVSQGNSKREILKALQIVEAENNSEINNKEQTKNTENSKIKVEPKKSFWKNFFNK
;
A
#
# COMPACT_ATOMS: atom_id res chain seq x y z
N MET A 1 -8.65 -16.26 -15.81
CA MET A 1 -7.40 -15.78 -15.18
C MET A 1 -6.43 -16.94 -15.11
N ASN A 2 -5.15 -16.71 -15.36
CA ASN A 2 -4.13 -17.71 -15.08
C ASN A 2 -4.03 -17.88 -13.56
N GLN A 3 -4.06 -19.12 -13.05
CA GLN A 3 -3.96 -19.41 -11.61
C GLN A 3 -2.70 -18.78 -10.98
N LYS A 4 -1.60 -18.72 -11.74
CA LYS A 4 -0.36 -18.07 -11.30
C LYS A 4 -0.52 -16.56 -11.07
N GLU A 5 -1.29 -15.89 -11.92
CA GLU A 5 -1.56 -14.45 -11.77
C GLU A 5 -2.42 -14.19 -10.53
N ALA A 6 -3.45 -15.02 -10.31
CA ALA A 6 -4.32 -14.90 -9.14
C ALA A 6 -3.53 -15.07 -7.83
N ASN A 7 -2.63 -16.06 -7.77
CA ASN A 7 -1.76 -16.27 -6.62
C ASN A 7 -0.83 -15.07 -6.37
N ARG A 8 -0.22 -14.51 -7.42
CA ARG A 8 0.63 -13.32 -7.28
C ARG A 8 -0.12 -12.10 -6.77
N ILE A 9 -1.32 -11.86 -7.27
CA ILE A 9 -2.17 -10.76 -6.79
C ILE A 9 -2.48 -10.95 -5.31
N LYS A 10 -2.80 -12.17 -4.88
CA LYS A 10 -3.06 -12.48 -3.46
C LYS A 10 -1.86 -12.19 -2.57
N GLU A 11 -0.65 -12.57 -2.99
CA GLU A 11 0.59 -12.28 -2.25
C GLU A 11 0.83 -10.77 -2.12
N LEU A 12 0.58 -9.99 -3.18
CA LEU A 12 0.67 -8.54 -3.16
C LEU A 12 -0.37 -7.91 -2.22
N MET A 13 -1.59 -8.44 -2.20
CA MET A 13 -2.64 -7.99 -1.27
C MET A 13 -2.21 -8.22 0.18
N ASP A 14 -1.70 -9.42 0.51
CA ASP A 14 -1.21 -9.73 1.86
C ASP A 14 -0.02 -8.84 2.26
N TYR A 15 0.85 -8.51 1.30
CA TYR A 15 1.93 -7.55 1.52
C TYR A 15 1.38 -6.16 1.87
N PHE A 16 0.40 -5.66 1.10
CA PHE A 16 -0.23 -4.36 1.40
C PHE A 16 -0.90 -4.37 2.78
N ARG A 17 -1.76 -5.35 3.09
CA ARG A 17 -2.47 -5.42 4.39
C ARG A 17 -1.49 -5.36 5.57
N LYS A 18 -0.50 -6.26 5.59
CA LYS A 18 0.50 -6.36 6.68
C LYS A 18 1.33 -5.10 6.86
N ASN A 19 1.56 -4.31 5.81
CA ASN A 19 2.40 -3.12 5.90
C ASN A 19 1.58 -1.84 6.11
N LEU A 20 0.33 -1.79 5.65
CA LEU A 20 -0.59 -0.72 5.99
C LEU A 20 -0.94 -0.76 7.49
N GLU A 21 -1.13 -1.95 8.07
CA GLU A 21 -1.28 -2.15 9.52
C GLU A 21 -0.07 -1.62 10.32
N LYS A 22 1.13 -1.69 9.73
CA LYS A 22 2.37 -1.15 10.34
C LYS A 22 2.52 0.37 10.13
N GLY A 23 1.62 1.01 9.39
CA GLY A 23 1.64 2.45 9.13
C GLY A 23 2.58 2.89 7.99
N TYR A 24 3.00 1.97 7.11
CA TYR A 24 3.73 2.35 5.90
C TYR A 24 2.81 3.10 4.92
N SER A 25 3.36 4.07 4.19
CA SER A 25 2.59 4.76 3.15
C SER A 25 2.41 3.88 1.92
N VAL A 26 1.24 3.99 1.28
CA VAL A 26 0.93 3.29 0.02
C VAL A 26 2.02 3.55 -1.03
N GLU A 27 2.53 4.77 -1.12
CA GLU A 27 3.56 5.15 -2.10
C GLU A 27 4.89 4.43 -1.84
N SER A 28 5.33 4.36 -0.58
CA SER A 28 6.54 3.62 -0.22
C SER A 28 6.42 2.13 -0.56
N LEU A 29 5.25 1.54 -0.35
CA LEU A 29 4.99 0.13 -0.65
C LEU A 29 4.96 -0.13 -2.17
N LYS A 30 4.34 0.76 -2.95
CA LYS A 30 4.40 0.71 -4.42
C LYS A 30 5.85 0.77 -4.91
N TRP A 31 6.63 1.72 -4.39
CA TRP A 31 8.03 1.87 -4.78
C TRP A 31 8.85 0.62 -4.46
N ALA A 32 8.69 0.06 -3.26
CA ALA A 32 9.37 -1.17 -2.87
C ALA A 32 9.03 -2.34 -3.81
N LEU A 33 7.74 -2.56 -4.11
CA LEU A 33 7.31 -3.64 -4.99
C LEU A 33 7.80 -3.47 -6.43
N VAL A 34 7.83 -2.24 -6.95
CA VAL A 34 8.41 -1.93 -8.27
C VAL A 34 9.91 -2.21 -8.28
N SER A 35 10.64 -1.81 -7.22
CA SER A 35 12.08 -2.07 -7.10
C SER A 35 12.42 -3.56 -7.04
N GLN A 36 11.49 -4.39 -6.54
CA GLN A 36 11.60 -5.85 -6.53
C GLN A 36 11.26 -6.50 -7.88
N GLY A 37 10.88 -5.71 -8.90
CA GLY A 37 10.56 -6.21 -10.23
C GLY A 37 9.11 -6.65 -10.43
N ASN A 38 8.20 -6.32 -9.51
CA ASN A 38 6.77 -6.60 -9.71
C ASN A 38 6.16 -5.68 -10.78
N SER A 39 5.17 -6.20 -11.51
CA SER A 39 4.48 -5.40 -12.53
C SER A 39 3.65 -4.30 -11.88
N LYS A 40 3.82 -3.05 -12.36
CA LYS A 40 2.99 -1.90 -11.93
C LYS A 40 1.49 -2.21 -12.03
N ARG A 41 1.07 -2.96 -13.04
CA ARG A 41 -0.34 -3.35 -13.23
C ARG A 41 -0.84 -4.30 -12.14
N GLU A 42 -0.04 -5.30 -11.77
CA GLU A 42 -0.39 -6.25 -10.70
C GLU A 42 -0.45 -5.55 -9.35
N ILE A 43 0.50 -4.65 -9.08
CA ILE A 43 0.56 -3.81 -7.86
C ILE A 43 -0.70 -2.96 -7.73
N LEU A 44 -1.07 -2.22 -8.80
CA LEU A 44 -2.25 -1.35 -8.77
C LEU A 44 -3.55 -2.15 -8.59
N LYS A 45 -3.67 -3.31 -9.24
CA LYS A 45 -4.83 -4.19 -9.11
C LYS A 45 -4.97 -4.74 -7.69
N ALA A 46 -3.87 -5.22 -7.09
CA ALA A 46 -3.88 -5.69 -5.71
C ALA A 46 -4.26 -4.57 -4.73
N LEU A 47 -3.71 -3.37 -4.92
CA LEU A 47 -4.03 -2.22 -4.09
C LEU A 47 -5.51 -1.82 -4.21
N GLN A 48 -6.08 -1.78 -5.41
CA GLN A 48 -7.50 -1.48 -5.62
C GLN A 48 -8.40 -2.47 -4.88
N ILE A 49 -8.03 -3.76 -4.86
CA ILE A 49 -8.80 -4.77 -4.13
C ILE A 49 -8.71 -4.54 -2.62
N VAL A 50 -7.50 -4.29 -2.09
CA VAL A 50 -7.31 -4.00 -0.65
C VAL A 50 -8.04 -2.72 -0.22
N GLU A 51 -7.96 -1.67 -1.04
CA GLU A 51 -8.71 -0.43 -0.79
C GLU A 51 -10.22 -0.67 -0.87
N ALA A 52 -10.70 -1.49 -1.81
CA ALA A 52 -12.11 -1.84 -1.91
C ALA A 52 -12.59 -2.67 -0.71
N GLU A 53 -11.78 -3.60 -0.20
CA GLU A 53 -12.06 -4.36 1.02
C GLU A 53 -12.18 -3.43 2.23
N ASN A 54 -11.16 -2.59 2.46
CA ASN A 54 -11.18 -1.62 3.57
C ASN A 54 -12.33 -0.61 3.42
N ASN A 55 -12.61 -0.13 2.21
CA ASN A 55 -13.72 0.79 1.97
C ASN A 55 -15.09 0.10 2.04
N SER A 56 -15.20 -1.18 1.72
CA SER A 56 -16.44 -1.94 1.91
C SER A 56 -16.77 -2.13 3.39
N GLU A 57 -15.75 -2.10 4.26
CA GLU A 57 -15.95 -2.02 5.71
C GLU A 57 -16.33 -0.60 6.18
N ILE A 58 -15.95 0.44 5.45
CA ILE A 58 -16.06 1.85 5.89
C ILE A 58 -17.25 2.60 5.25
N ASN A 59 -17.75 2.18 4.10
CA ASN A 59 -18.68 2.97 3.28
C ASN A 59 -19.93 2.18 2.85
N ASN A 60 -21.19 2.49 3.19
CA ASN A 60 -21.84 3.58 3.93
C ASN A 60 -21.39 5.03 3.71
N LYS A 61 -20.45 5.32 2.80
CA LYS A 61 -19.98 6.68 2.44
C LYS A 61 -19.09 6.66 1.19
N GLU A 62 -19.76 6.60 0.05
CA GLU A 62 -19.44 7.45 -1.11
C GLU A 62 -18.01 7.38 -1.73
N GLN A 63 -17.93 6.56 -2.77
CA GLN A 63 -17.43 6.88 -4.12
C GLN A 63 -16.19 7.78 -4.35
N THR A 64 -15.19 7.15 -4.98
CA THR A 64 -14.37 7.60 -6.13
C THR A 64 -13.54 8.89 -6.03
N LYS A 65 -12.24 8.79 -6.35
CA LYS A 65 -11.59 9.49 -7.49
C LYS A 65 -10.07 9.25 -7.48
N ASN A 66 -9.55 8.79 -8.62
CA ASN A 66 -8.15 9.00 -9.01
C ASN A 66 -7.91 10.50 -9.11
N THR A 67 -7.23 11.13 -8.14
CA THR A 67 -6.54 12.41 -8.30
C THR A 67 -5.52 12.53 -7.17
N GLU A 68 -4.34 12.98 -7.54
CA GLU A 68 -3.25 13.47 -6.71
C GLU A 68 -3.76 14.31 -5.51
N ASN A 69 -2.94 14.37 -4.45
CA ASN A 69 -3.06 15.30 -3.32
C ASN A 69 -4.04 14.92 -2.19
N SER A 70 -3.80 13.80 -1.50
CA SER A 70 -4.08 13.82 -0.06
C SER A 70 -2.88 14.47 0.64
N LYS A 71 -3.05 15.73 1.05
CA LYS A 71 -2.20 16.37 2.05
C LYS A 71 -2.33 15.59 3.35
N ILE A 72 -1.61 14.48 3.46
CA ILE A 72 -1.40 13.80 4.74
C ILE A 72 -0.59 14.80 5.54
N LYS A 73 -1.20 15.43 6.54
CA LYS A 73 -0.50 16.27 7.51
C LYS A 73 0.38 15.33 8.33
N VAL A 74 1.54 14.98 7.78
CA VAL A 74 2.52 14.14 8.46
C VAL A 74 3.11 15.00 9.56
N GLU A 75 2.59 14.88 10.78
CA GLU A 75 3.30 15.37 11.94
C GLU A 75 4.69 14.72 11.93
N PRO A 76 5.78 15.50 12.08
CA PRO A 76 7.13 14.94 11.98
C PRO A 76 7.33 13.97 13.14
N LYS A 77 7.13 12.66 12.90
CA LYS A 77 7.45 11.64 13.88
C LYS A 77 8.96 11.66 14.08
N LYS A 78 9.35 11.90 15.33
CA LYS A 78 10.75 12.00 15.76
C LYS A 78 11.53 10.81 15.21
N SER A 79 12.65 11.14 14.59
CA SER A 79 13.58 10.22 13.92
C SER A 79 13.89 8.99 14.78
N PHE A 80 13.31 7.85 14.40
CA PHE A 80 13.60 6.53 14.98
C PHE A 80 15.01 6.02 14.66
N TRP A 81 15.74 6.71 13.78
CA TRP A 81 17.09 6.35 13.36
C TRP A 81 18.20 7.05 14.14
N LYS A 82 17.85 7.95 15.08
CA LYS A 82 18.84 8.67 15.88
C LYS A 82 19.73 7.78 16.76
N ASN A 83 19.33 6.52 17.01
CA ASN A 83 20.09 5.60 17.84
C ASN A 83 20.79 4.48 17.04
N PHE A 84 20.73 4.48 15.71
CA PHE A 84 21.27 3.38 14.90
C PHE A 84 22.62 3.68 14.22
N PHE A 85 23.10 4.94 14.27
CA PHE A 85 24.37 5.34 13.63
C PHE A 85 25.38 6.03 14.57
N ASN A 86 25.20 5.92 15.88
CA ASN A 86 26.26 6.28 16.83
C ASN A 86 27.08 5.03 17.16
N LYS A 87 28.19 4.87 16.45
CA LYS A 87 29.34 4.08 16.91
C LYS A 87 30.54 5.00 17.00
#